data_AF-A0A1Y3NAA0-F1
#
_entry.id   AF-A0A1Y3NAA0-F1
#
_cell.length_a   1.000
_cell.length_b   1.000
_cell.length_c   1.000
_cell.angle_alpha   90.00
_cell.angle_beta   90.00
_cell.angle_gamma   90.00
#
_symmetry.space_group_name_H-M   'P 1'
#
loop_
_entity.id
_entity.type
_entity.pdbx_description
1 polymer ?
#
loop_
_entity_poly.entity_id
_entity_poly.type
_entity_poly.pdbx_seq_one_letter_code
_entity_poly.pdbx_strand_id
1 'polypeptide(L)'
;MNILKKLKKNNKVNSKSLLDDKLEIDGLEDKLNLKILLLGSGESGKSTILKQLKLIHKIELKNDEKEEYKNGLKRNALQCMNILTEQLSSHDLEFEMPESKELSRLLKTAEELSLNDDENHFTKEVANAIDFLWTKEPSIKKIWEKRNDFWIMDAAYYYFDNVLRFIDEDFELTEEDYVMSRIMTTGIISTEINVPPLKFT
;
A
#
# COMPACT_ATOMS: atom_id res chain seq x y z
N MET A 1 27.01 13.18 35.83
CA MET A 1 26.96 11.77 36.27
C MET A 1 26.55 11.55 37.74
N ASN A 2 26.34 12.59 38.57
CA ASN A 2 26.11 12.43 40.03
C ASN A 2 24.68 12.68 40.55
N ILE A 3 23.71 13.04 39.68
CA ILE A 3 22.32 13.28 40.11
C ILE A 3 21.54 11.95 40.12
N LEU A 4 21.73 11.10 39.11
CA LEU A 4 21.05 9.81 38.96
C LEU A 4 21.42 8.76 40.04
N LYS A 5 22.60 8.86 40.67
CA LYS A 5 23.00 7.94 41.75
C LYS A 5 22.40 8.31 43.11
N LYS A 6 21.98 9.56 43.31
CA LYS A 6 21.41 10.02 44.60
C LYS A 6 19.94 9.63 44.76
N LEU A 7 19.24 9.30 43.68
CA LEU A 7 17.83 8.90 43.68
C LEU A 7 17.58 7.42 44.05
N LYS A 8 18.61 6.57 44.08
CA LYS A 8 18.45 5.11 44.29
C LYS A 8 18.48 4.65 45.76
N LYS A 9 18.65 5.51 46.76
CA LYS A 9 18.94 5.07 48.15
C LYS A 9 17.85 5.31 49.20
N ASN A 10 16.69 5.87 48.87
CA ASN A 10 15.57 6.02 49.81
C ASN A 10 14.34 5.23 49.35
N ASN A 11 14.30 3.94 49.74
CA ASN A 11 13.20 3.00 49.49
C ASN A 11 11.95 3.30 50.36
N LYS A 12 11.28 4.40 50.07
CA LYS A 12 9.84 4.63 50.33
C LYS A 12 9.37 5.84 49.52
N VAL A 13 9.67 5.84 48.22
CA VAL A 13 9.15 6.87 47.31
C VAL A 13 7.68 6.53 47.03
N ASN A 14 6.85 7.47 47.42
CA ASN A 14 5.41 7.50 47.32
C ASN A 14 5.01 7.27 45.85
N SER A 15 4.64 6.04 45.47
CA SER A 15 4.32 5.64 44.09
C SER A 15 3.22 6.49 43.45
N LYS A 16 2.39 7.14 44.28
CA LYS A 16 1.34 8.07 43.88
C LYS A 16 1.89 9.40 43.33
N SER A 17 2.90 9.98 43.98
CA SER A 17 3.50 11.26 43.54
C SER A 17 4.28 11.13 42.24
N LEU A 18 4.98 10.01 42.02
CA LEU A 18 5.67 9.76 40.75
C LEU A 18 4.70 9.56 39.58
N LEU A 19 3.51 9.01 39.86
CA LEU A 19 2.47 8.84 38.85
C LEU A 19 1.83 10.19 38.49
N ASP A 20 1.54 11.01 39.50
CA ASP A 20 0.99 12.35 39.32
C ASP A 20 1.97 13.25 38.54
N ASP A 21 3.26 13.22 38.88
CA ASP A 21 4.31 13.97 38.17
C ASP A 21 4.44 13.51 36.70
N LYS A 22 4.31 12.20 36.45
CA LYS A 22 4.36 11.64 35.09
C LYS A 22 3.15 12.06 34.25
N LEU A 23 1.94 12.03 34.84
CA LEU A 23 0.71 12.47 34.18
C LEU A 23 0.76 13.96 33.83
N GLU A 24 1.38 14.79 34.68
CA GLU A 24 1.58 16.21 34.39
C GLU A 24 2.54 16.43 33.22
N ILE A 25 3.67 15.71 33.19
CA ILE A 25 4.63 15.76 32.07
C ILE A 25 3.98 15.27 30.77
N ASP A 26 3.34 14.09 30.79
CA ASP A 26 2.64 13.54 29.61
C ASP A 26 1.54 14.52 29.12
N GLY A 27 0.82 15.17 30.04
CA GLY A 27 -0.19 16.18 29.72
C GLY A 27 0.38 17.48 29.13
N LEU A 28 1.62 17.84 29.46
CA LEU A 28 2.33 18.96 28.84
C LEU A 28 2.85 18.60 27.45
N GLU A 29 3.41 17.40 27.28
CA GLU A 29 3.84 16.87 25.98
C GLU A 29 2.66 16.73 25.00
N ASP A 30 1.50 16.25 25.48
CA ASP A 30 0.29 16.14 24.67
C ASP A 30 -0.24 17.47 24.16
N LYS A 31 -0.05 18.57 24.91
CA LYS A 31 -0.41 19.92 24.44
C LYS A 31 0.50 20.43 23.32
N LEU A 32 1.71 19.87 23.19
CA LEU A 32 2.66 20.19 22.13
C LEU A 32 2.44 19.31 20.89
N ASN A 33 1.67 18.22 21.01
CA ASN A 33 1.37 17.30 19.92
C ASN A 33 0.24 17.84 19.02
N LEU A 34 0.56 18.17 17.77
CA LEU A 34 -0.43 18.51 16.75
C LEU A 34 -1.05 17.23 16.17
N LYS A 35 -2.37 17.07 16.32
CA LYS A 35 -3.13 15.96 15.72
C LYS A 35 -3.79 16.41 14.42
N ILE A 36 -3.40 15.79 13.31
CA ILE A 36 -3.98 16.04 11.98
C ILE A 36 -4.88 14.87 11.60
N LEU A 37 -6.12 15.15 11.24
CA LEU A 37 -7.08 14.16 10.75
C LEU A 37 -7.31 14.34 9.24
N LEU A 38 -6.98 13.32 8.45
CA LEU A 38 -7.24 13.31 7.01
C LEU A 38 -8.62 12.70 6.74
N LEU A 39 -9.55 13.50 6.19
CA LEU A 39 -10.91 13.09 5.83
C LEU A 39 -11.12 13.21 4.32
N GLY A 40 -11.99 12.35 3.77
CA GLY A 40 -12.28 12.31 2.33
C GLY A 40 -12.97 11.01 1.93
N SER A 41 -13.61 10.99 0.76
CA SER A 41 -14.27 9.82 0.17
C SER A 41 -13.32 8.64 -0.02
N GLY A 42 -13.84 7.44 -0.29
CA GLY A 42 -13.02 6.33 -0.77
C GLY A 42 -12.13 6.79 -1.93
N GLU A 43 -10.89 6.29 -1.96
CA GLU A 43 -9.93 6.54 -3.05
C GLU A 43 -9.49 7.99 -3.26
N SER A 44 -9.83 8.91 -2.36
CA SER A 44 -9.43 10.33 -2.44
C SER A 44 -7.93 10.59 -2.19
N GLY A 45 -7.07 9.57 -2.20
CA GLY A 45 -5.62 9.70 -2.00
C GLY A 45 -5.14 9.94 -0.57
N LYS A 46 -5.99 9.82 0.47
CA LYS A 46 -5.59 10.04 1.87
C LYS A 46 -4.39 9.19 2.30
N SER A 47 -4.46 7.88 2.05
CA SER A 47 -3.38 6.95 2.39
C SER A 47 -2.12 7.29 1.60
N THR A 48 -2.26 7.71 0.35
CA THR A 48 -1.15 8.21 -0.49
C THR A 48 -0.47 9.43 0.12
N ILE A 49 -1.24 10.41 0.61
CA ILE A 49 -0.69 11.59 1.32
C ILE A 49 0.08 11.15 2.57
N LEU A 50 -0.47 10.22 3.35
CA LEU A 50 0.20 9.71 4.54
C LEU A 50 1.52 9.00 4.21
N LYS A 51 1.54 8.20 3.13
CA LYS A 51 2.75 7.55 2.62
C LYS A 51 3.81 8.57 2.19
N GLN A 52 3.39 9.62 1.47
CA GLN A 52 4.28 10.71 1.07
C GLN A 52 4.88 11.43 2.29
N LEU A 53 4.07 11.67 3.33
CA LEU A 53 4.57 12.24 4.58
C LEU A 53 5.60 11.34 5.27
N LYS A 54 5.39 10.02 5.26
CA LYS A 54 6.37 9.04 5.78
C LYS A 54 7.68 9.10 5.00
N LEU A 55 7.62 9.17 3.67
CA LEU A 55 8.81 9.29 2.81
C LEU A 55 9.59 10.59 3.08
N ILE A 56 8.89 11.74 3.11
CA ILE A 56 9.50 13.06 3.36
C ILE A 56 10.25 13.09 4.70
N HIS A 57 9.68 12.47 5.74
CA HIS A 57 10.28 12.42 7.07
C HIS A 57 11.18 11.20 7.29
N LYS A 58 11.48 10.44 6.23
CA LYS A 58 12.36 9.26 6.25
C LYS A 58 11.98 8.24 7.31
N ILE A 59 10.67 8.01 7.47
CA ILE A 59 10.15 6.97 8.35
C ILE A 59 10.37 5.63 7.64
N GLU A 60 11.26 4.82 8.20
CA GLU A 60 11.58 3.50 7.66
C GLU A 60 10.39 2.54 7.80
N LEU A 61 10.06 1.85 6.72
CA LEU A 61 9.08 0.77 6.72
C LEU A 61 9.69 -0.49 7.33
N LYS A 62 8.93 -1.18 8.17
CA LYS A 62 9.31 -2.50 8.68
C LYS A 62 9.34 -3.51 7.54
N ASN A 63 10.12 -4.59 7.70
CA ASN A 63 10.21 -5.62 6.68
C ASN A 63 8.85 -6.27 6.38
N ASP A 64 8.04 -6.51 7.41
CA ASP A 64 6.69 -7.07 7.24
C ASP A 64 5.77 -6.13 6.45
N GLU A 65 5.84 -4.81 6.72
CA GLU A 65 5.09 -3.80 5.95
C GLU A 65 5.55 -3.79 4.49
N LYS A 66 6.86 -3.84 4.23
CA LYS A 66 7.40 -3.88 2.86
C LYS A 66 6.86 -5.09 2.11
N GLU A 67 6.84 -6.26 2.73
CA GLU A 67 6.33 -7.49 2.13
C GLU A 67 4.83 -7.38 1.84
N GLU A 68 4.06 -6.78 2.75
CA GLU A 68 2.63 -6.48 2.52
C GLU A 68 2.42 -5.59 1.29
N TYR A 69 3.24 -4.54 1.11
CA TYR A 69 3.15 -3.68 -0.08
C TYR A 69 3.55 -4.39 -1.37
N LYS A 70 4.56 -5.27 -1.34
CA LYS A 70 4.95 -6.10 -2.49
C LYS A 70 3.81 -7.04 -2.90
N ASN A 71 3.19 -7.71 -1.94
CA ASN A 71 2.04 -8.57 -2.19
C ASN A 71 0.80 -7.77 -2.65
N GLY A 72 0.63 -6.56 -2.12
CA GLY A 72 -0.37 -5.61 -2.59
C GLY A 72 -0.22 -5.27 -4.07
N LEU A 73 1.01 -4.99 -4.54
CA LEU A 73 1.26 -4.70 -5.96
C LEU A 73 0.86 -5.87 -6.87
N LYS A 74 1.27 -7.09 -6.50
CA LYS A 74 0.93 -8.32 -7.23
C LYS A 74 -0.58 -8.53 -7.32
N ARG A 75 -1.28 -8.43 -6.20
CA ARG A 75 -2.74 -8.55 -6.15
C ARG A 75 -3.44 -7.48 -6.98
N ASN A 76 -2.97 -6.24 -6.91
CA ASN A 76 -3.56 -5.14 -7.65
C ASN A 76 -3.37 -5.29 -9.17
N ALA A 77 -2.19 -5.78 -9.60
CA ALA A 77 -1.93 -6.09 -11.00
C ALA A 77 -2.92 -7.14 -11.53
N LEU A 78 -3.08 -8.24 -10.79
CA LEU A 78 -3.99 -9.33 -11.13
C LEU A 78 -5.44 -8.84 -11.23
N GLN A 79 -5.93 -8.17 -10.18
CA GLN A 79 -7.29 -7.65 -10.12
C GLN A 79 -7.57 -6.66 -11.27
N CYS A 80 -6.65 -5.73 -11.54
CA CYS A 80 -6.85 -4.75 -12.61
C CYS A 80 -6.88 -5.41 -13.99
N MET A 81 -6.06 -6.44 -14.24
CA MET A 81 -6.09 -7.14 -15.52
C MET A 81 -7.37 -7.96 -15.68
N ASN A 82 -7.83 -8.65 -14.63
CA ASN A 82 -9.11 -9.36 -14.68
C ASN A 82 -10.28 -8.42 -15.00
N ILE A 83 -10.34 -7.24 -14.36
CA ILE A 83 -11.32 -6.21 -14.69
C ILE A 83 -11.27 -5.87 -16.19
N LEU A 84 -10.08 -5.60 -16.76
CA LEU A 84 -9.98 -5.29 -18.19
C LEU A 84 -10.49 -6.42 -19.08
N THR A 85 -10.15 -7.68 -18.75
CA THR A 85 -10.60 -8.83 -19.53
C THR A 85 -12.11 -9.06 -19.44
N GLU A 86 -12.73 -8.81 -18.28
CA GLU A 86 -14.17 -8.93 -18.10
C GLU A 86 -14.92 -7.84 -18.87
N GLN A 87 -14.38 -6.62 -18.87
CA GLN A 87 -14.99 -5.48 -19.55
C GLN A 87 -14.99 -5.60 -21.08
N LEU A 88 -14.15 -6.46 -21.67
CA LEU A 88 -14.20 -6.76 -23.10
C LEU A 88 -15.60 -7.25 -23.52
N SER A 89 -16.12 -8.25 -22.80
CA SER A 89 -17.44 -8.83 -23.11
C SER A 89 -18.56 -7.83 -22.93
N SER A 90 -18.45 -6.92 -21.94
CA SER A 90 -19.46 -5.87 -21.70
C SER A 90 -19.45 -4.75 -22.75
N HIS A 91 -18.39 -4.63 -23.54
CA HIS A 91 -18.23 -3.61 -24.58
C HIS A 91 -18.27 -4.19 -26.00
N ASP A 92 -18.81 -5.40 -26.17
CA ASP A 92 -18.89 -6.14 -27.44
C ASP A 92 -17.53 -6.28 -28.14
N LEU A 93 -16.45 -6.42 -27.35
CA LEU A 93 -15.10 -6.69 -27.84
C LEU A 93 -14.73 -8.15 -27.54
N GLU A 94 -14.05 -8.77 -28.50
CA GLU A 94 -13.49 -10.10 -28.34
C GLU A 94 -11.96 -10.03 -28.32
N PHE A 95 -11.31 -11.06 -27.78
CA PHE A 95 -9.86 -11.21 -27.89
C PHE A 95 -9.47 -11.39 -29.36
N GLU A 96 -8.47 -10.64 -29.80
CA GLU A 96 -7.92 -10.74 -31.15
C GLU A 96 -6.84 -11.83 -31.23
N MET A 97 -6.11 -12.08 -30.15
CA MET A 97 -5.10 -13.14 -30.09
C MET A 97 -5.71 -14.45 -29.55
N PRO A 98 -5.39 -15.61 -30.16
CA PRO A 98 -5.94 -16.89 -29.73
C PRO A 98 -5.47 -17.30 -28.32
N GLU A 99 -4.25 -16.91 -27.92
CA GLU A 99 -3.68 -17.24 -26.61
C GLU A 99 -4.37 -16.47 -25.47
N SER A 100 -4.84 -15.24 -25.73
CA SER A 100 -5.38 -14.33 -24.71
C SER A 100 -6.56 -14.90 -23.94
N LYS A 101 -7.39 -15.73 -24.58
CA LYS A 101 -8.55 -16.35 -23.94
C LYS A 101 -8.18 -17.39 -22.88
N GLU A 102 -7.12 -18.16 -23.10
CA GLU A 102 -6.65 -19.12 -22.10
C GLU A 102 -5.89 -18.40 -20.97
N LEU A 103 -5.14 -17.34 -21.31
CA LEU A 103 -4.47 -16.49 -20.32
C LEU A 103 -5.47 -15.78 -19.41
N SER A 104 -6.57 -15.25 -19.94
CA SER A 104 -7.60 -14.61 -19.09
C SER A 104 -8.26 -15.60 -18.13
N ARG A 105 -8.43 -16.87 -18.53
CA ARG A 105 -8.90 -17.93 -17.62
C ARG A 105 -7.90 -18.23 -16.52
N LEU A 106 -6.61 -18.31 -16.85
CA LEU A 106 -5.53 -18.49 -15.87
C LEU A 106 -5.58 -17.39 -14.80
N LEU A 107 -5.68 -16.12 -15.23
CA LEU A 107 -5.75 -14.98 -14.31
C LEU A 107 -6.98 -15.04 -13.40
N LYS A 108 -8.14 -15.43 -13.95
CA LYS A 108 -9.35 -15.58 -13.16
C LYS A 108 -9.22 -16.67 -12.10
N THR A 109 -8.68 -17.84 -12.46
CA THR A 109 -8.42 -18.93 -11.52
C THR A 109 -7.42 -18.52 -10.43
N ALA A 110 -6.36 -17.79 -10.77
CA ALA A 110 -5.39 -17.30 -9.79
C ALA A 110 -6.01 -16.33 -8.78
N GLU A 111 -6.93 -15.46 -9.22
CA GLU A 111 -7.65 -14.55 -8.33
C GLU A 111 -8.61 -15.31 -7.42
N GLU A 112 -9.39 -16.24 -7.97
CA GLU A 112 -10.30 -17.09 -7.20
C GLU A 112 -9.56 -17.89 -6.11
N LEU A 113 -8.40 -18.46 -6.42
CA LEU A 113 -7.58 -19.17 -5.43
C LEU A 113 -7.06 -18.24 -4.33
N SER A 114 -6.60 -17.03 -4.69
CA SER A 114 -6.11 -16.03 -3.74
C SER A 114 -7.20 -15.48 -2.80
N LEU A 115 -8.48 -15.65 -3.13
CA LEU A 115 -9.60 -15.28 -2.27
C LEU A 115 -9.98 -16.38 -1.26
N ASN A 116 -9.63 -17.63 -1.57
CA ASN A 116 -10.04 -18.81 -0.81
C ASN A 116 -8.94 -19.32 0.15
N ASP A 117 -7.70 -18.94 -0.09
CA ASP A 117 -6.55 -19.30 0.73
C ASP A 117 -5.66 -18.06 0.95
N ASP A 118 -5.03 -17.97 2.12
CA ASP A 118 -4.10 -16.87 2.48
C ASP A 118 -2.76 -17.00 1.72
N GLU A 119 -2.60 -18.01 0.86
CA GLU A 119 -1.43 -18.22 0.01
C GLU A 119 -1.38 -17.27 -1.22
N ASN A 120 -0.18 -16.81 -1.54
CA ASN A 120 0.07 -15.95 -2.69
C ASN A 120 0.13 -16.78 -3.98
N HIS A 121 -0.95 -16.76 -4.77
CA HIS A 121 -1.05 -17.47 -6.04
C HIS A 121 -0.53 -16.67 -7.24
N PHE A 122 0.18 -15.56 -7.00
CA PHE A 122 0.79 -14.77 -8.06
C PHE A 122 2.10 -15.41 -8.55
N THR A 123 2.00 -16.32 -9.51
CA THR A 123 3.14 -17.06 -10.07
C THR A 123 3.82 -16.31 -11.22
N LYS A 124 4.97 -16.84 -11.69
CA LYS A 124 5.67 -16.29 -12.87
C LYS A 124 4.79 -16.37 -14.13
N GLU A 125 3.97 -17.43 -14.26
CA GLU A 125 3.02 -17.59 -15.35
C GLU A 125 1.94 -16.52 -15.33
N VAL A 126 1.42 -16.16 -14.15
CA VAL A 126 0.44 -15.08 -13.97
C VAL A 126 1.04 -13.74 -14.40
N ALA A 127 2.25 -13.42 -13.97
CA ALA A 127 2.92 -12.17 -14.37
C ALA A 127 3.16 -12.10 -15.88
N ASN A 128 3.64 -13.18 -16.49
CA ASN A 128 3.84 -13.27 -17.94
C ASN A 128 2.52 -13.17 -18.71
N ALA A 129 1.43 -13.73 -18.18
CA ALA A 129 0.10 -13.59 -18.77
C ALA A 129 -0.38 -12.14 -18.77
N ILE A 130 -0.20 -11.41 -17.66
CA ILE A 130 -0.51 -9.98 -17.56
C ILE A 130 0.35 -9.18 -18.56
N ASP A 131 1.65 -9.44 -18.63
CA ASP A 131 2.55 -8.76 -19.58
C ASP A 131 2.13 -9.02 -21.04
N PHE A 132 1.79 -10.26 -21.39
CA PHE A 132 1.32 -10.61 -22.73
C PHE A 132 0.01 -9.89 -23.07
N LEU A 133 -0.99 -9.95 -22.19
CA LEU A 133 -2.28 -9.27 -22.40
C LEU A 133 -2.10 -7.76 -22.47
N TRP A 134 -1.16 -7.19 -21.72
CA TRP A 134 -0.90 -5.77 -21.74
C TRP A 134 -0.15 -5.30 -22.99
N THR A 135 0.82 -6.08 -23.48
CA THR A 135 1.73 -5.65 -24.55
C THR A 135 1.36 -6.15 -25.94
N LYS A 136 0.69 -7.31 -26.03
CA LYS A 136 0.40 -7.99 -27.30
C LYS A 136 -1.07 -7.97 -27.69
N GLU A 137 -2.01 -7.98 -26.73
CA GLU A 137 -3.44 -8.06 -27.02
C GLU A 137 -4.03 -6.67 -27.35
N PRO A 138 -4.43 -6.40 -28.61
CA PRO A 138 -4.93 -5.08 -29.00
C PRO A 138 -6.28 -4.74 -28.34
N SER A 139 -7.14 -5.74 -28.10
CA SER A 139 -8.44 -5.52 -27.45
C SER A 139 -8.28 -4.97 -26.03
N ILE A 140 -7.24 -5.38 -25.29
CA ILE A 140 -6.94 -4.85 -23.95
C ILE A 140 -6.58 -3.35 -24.02
N LYS A 141 -5.88 -2.90 -25.06
CA LYS A 141 -5.62 -1.47 -25.27
C LYS A 141 -6.89 -0.71 -25.62
N LYS A 142 -7.76 -1.27 -26.47
CA LYS A 142 -9.05 -0.66 -26.84
C LYS A 142 -9.96 -0.47 -25.63
N ILE A 143 -10.03 -1.46 -24.72
CA ILE A 143 -10.83 -1.32 -23.50
C ILE A 143 -10.20 -0.36 -22.49
N TRP A 144 -8.87 -0.29 -22.43
CA TRP A 144 -8.15 0.69 -21.59
C TRP A 144 -8.44 2.15 -21.99
N GLU A 145 -8.62 2.44 -23.28
CA GLU A 145 -9.05 3.77 -23.74
C GLU A 145 -10.44 4.15 -23.18
N LYS A 146 -11.29 3.16 -22.92
CA LYS A 146 -12.62 3.30 -22.32
C LYS A 146 -12.65 3.12 -20.80
N ARG A 147 -11.49 3.10 -20.12
CA ARG A 147 -11.40 2.88 -18.66
C ARG A 147 -12.21 3.82 -17.78
N ASN A 148 -12.71 4.94 -18.30
CA ASN A 148 -13.59 5.84 -17.58
C ASN A 148 -15.04 5.33 -17.49
N ASP A 149 -15.39 4.31 -18.28
CA ASP A 149 -16.75 3.74 -18.34
C ASP A 149 -17.00 2.72 -17.21
N PHE A 150 -15.95 2.27 -16.54
CA PHE A 150 -16.01 1.29 -15.45
C PHE A 150 -15.00 1.63 -14.35
N TRP A 151 -15.15 1.00 -13.20
CA TRP A 151 -14.21 1.18 -12.10
C TRP A 151 -12.95 0.33 -12.33
N ILE A 152 -11.78 0.97 -12.26
CA ILE A 152 -10.46 0.34 -12.23
C ILE A 152 -9.53 1.22 -11.39
N MET A 153 -8.50 0.64 -10.79
CA MET A 153 -7.54 1.43 -10.01
C MET A 153 -6.76 2.40 -10.91
N ASP A 154 -6.59 3.65 -10.48
CA ASP A 154 -5.87 4.67 -11.25
C ASP A 154 -4.44 4.25 -11.62
N ALA A 155 -3.76 3.53 -10.71
CA ALA A 155 -2.40 3.04 -10.89
C ALA A 155 -2.29 1.74 -11.72
N ALA A 156 -3.38 1.26 -12.33
CA ALA A 156 -3.38 -0.01 -13.08
C ALA A 156 -2.28 -0.07 -14.15
N TYR A 157 -2.08 1.01 -14.90
CA TYR A 157 -1.01 1.15 -15.89
C TYR A 157 0.38 0.89 -15.30
N TYR A 158 0.66 1.45 -14.12
CA TYR A 158 1.94 1.26 -13.43
C TYR A 158 2.18 -0.21 -13.09
N TYR A 159 1.15 -0.91 -12.65
CA TYR A 159 1.26 -2.33 -12.30
C TYR A 159 1.60 -3.18 -13.52
N PHE A 160 0.96 -2.92 -14.67
CA PHE A 160 1.18 -3.69 -15.88
C PHE A 160 2.59 -3.46 -16.45
N ASP A 161 3.06 -2.22 -16.50
CA ASP A 161 4.40 -1.88 -16.98
C ASP A 161 5.53 -2.45 -16.09
N ASN A 162 5.23 -2.73 -14.82
CA ASN A 162 6.20 -3.24 -13.85
C ASN A 162 5.98 -4.71 -13.46
N VAL A 163 5.02 -5.41 -14.07
CA VAL A 163 4.55 -6.71 -13.57
C VAL A 163 5.66 -7.77 -13.53
N LEU A 164 6.56 -7.76 -14.52
CA LEU A 164 7.70 -8.68 -14.59
C LEU A 164 8.72 -8.39 -13.48
N ARG A 165 8.90 -7.12 -13.10
CA ARG A 165 9.79 -6.75 -11.99
C ARG A 165 9.30 -7.30 -10.65
N PHE A 166 7.98 -7.45 -10.48
CA PHE A 166 7.40 -7.95 -9.22
C PHE A 166 7.69 -9.44 -8.97
N ILE A 167 8.10 -10.20 -10.00
CA ILE A 167 8.47 -11.63 -9.88
C ILE A 167 9.97 -11.88 -9.85
N ASP A 168 10.79 -10.83 -9.96
CA ASP A 168 12.23 -10.94 -9.83
C ASP A 168 12.60 -11.36 -8.40
N GLU A 169 13.56 -12.29 -8.28
CA GLU A 169 14.00 -12.81 -6.97
C GLU A 169 14.65 -11.72 -6.12
N ASP A 170 15.29 -10.75 -6.77
CA ASP A 170 15.93 -9.59 -6.16
C ASP A 170 15.01 -8.35 -6.12
N PHE A 171 13.68 -8.53 -6.25
CA PHE A 171 12.75 -7.42 -6.25
C PHE A 171 12.78 -6.66 -4.91
N GLU A 172 13.29 -5.44 -4.95
CA GLU A 172 13.24 -4.47 -3.84
C GLU A 172 12.12 -3.46 -4.04
N LEU A 173 11.39 -3.16 -2.95
CA LEU A 173 10.29 -2.20 -2.96
C LEU A 173 10.86 -0.79 -3.09
N THR A 174 10.51 -0.09 -4.17
CA THR A 174 10.89 1.31 -4.39
C THR A 174 9.95 2.28 -3.65
N GLU A 175 10.34 3.55 -3.56
CA GLU A 175 9.45 4.58 -3.02
C GLU A 175 8.19 4.77 -3.88
N GLU A 176 8.33 4.63 -5.21
CA GLU A 176 7.21 4.71 -6.14
C GLU A 176 6.26 3.52 -5.96
N ASP A 177 6.79 2.30 -5.86
CA ASP A 177 6.03 1.09 -5.53
C ASP A 177 5.20 1.27 -4.26
N TYR A 178 5.84 1.78 -3.22
CA TYR A 178 5.20 2.04 -1.94
C TYR A 178 4.01 2.98 -2.09
N VAL A 179 4.17 4.07 -2.85
CA VAL A 179 3.12 5.07 -3.09
C VAL A 179 2.00 4.49 -3.96
N MET A 180 2.34 3.80 -5.04
CA MET A 180 1.38 3.26 -6.02
C MET A 180 0.59 2.06 -5.48
N SER A 181 1.16 1.26 -4.57
CA SER A 181 0.50 0.09 -4.01
C SER A 181 -0.77 0.46 -3.24
N ARG A 182 -1.93 0.01 -3.70
CA ARG A 182 -3.20 0.16 -2.97
C ARG A 182 -3.37 -0.96 -1.95
N ILE A 183 -3.42 -0.58 -0.68
CA ILE A 183 -3.85 -1.46 0.43
C ILE A 183 -5.09 -0.81 1.04
N MET A 184 -6.17 -1.59 1.15
CA MET A 184 -7.39 -1.09 1.75
C MET A 184 -7.15 -0.78 3.23
N THR A 185 -7.34 0.48 3.60
CA THR A 185 -7.20 0.91 5.00
C THR A 185 -8.35 0.34 5.82
N THR A 186 -8.03 -0.54 6.76
CA THR A 186 -8.97 -1.05 7.75
C THR A 186 -8.76 -0.33 9.08
N GLY A 187 -9.84 0.19 9.68
CA GLY A 187 -9.76 0.92 10.95
C GLY A 187 -9.06 2.28 10.86
N ILE A 188 -8.46 2.70 11.97
CA ILE A 188 -7.77 3.99 12.12
C ILE A 188 -6.26 3.73 12.06
N ILE A 189 -5.60 4.32 11.07
CA ILE A 189 -4.14 4.32 10.96
C ILE A 189 -3.62 5.67 11.47
N SER A 190 -2.74 5.64 12.47
CA SER A 190 -2.01 6.81 12.95
C SER A 190 -0.52 6.69 12.59
N THR A 191 0.15 7.84 12.42
CA THR A 191 1.60 7.90 12.26
C THR A 191 2.08 9.14 12.99
N GLU A 192 3.05 8.94 13.87
CA GLU A 192 3.69 10.02 14.61
C GLU A 192 4.90 10.51 13.82
N ILE A 193 4.98 11.82 13.64
CA ILE A 193 6.05 12.47 12.88
C ILE A 193 6.69 13.52 13.78
N ASN A 194 7.97 13.34 14.07
CA ASN A 194 8.75 14.32 14.81
C ASN A 194 9.20 15.45 13.88
N VAL A 195 8.45 16.56 13.89
CA VAL A 195 8.77 17.74 13.09
C VAL A 195 9.69 18.67 13.92
N PRO A 196 10.81 19.18 13.36
CA PRO A 196 11.62 20.18 14.04
C PRO A 196 10.80 21.43 14.41
N PRO A 197 11.17 22.15 15.49
CA PRO A 197 10.45 23.37 15.88
C PRO A 197 10.44 24.38 14.72
N LEU A 198 9.25 24.92 14.42
CA LEU A 198 9.07 25.95 13.41
C LEU A 198 9.94 27.16 13.75
N LYS A 199 10.99 27.41 12.94
CA LYS A 199 11.76 28.64 13.01
C LYS A 199 11.01 29.71 12.21
N PHE A 200 10.28 30.56 12.90
CA PHE A 200 9.81 31.82 12.32
C PHE A 200 11.01 32.76 12.24
N THR A 201 11.26 33.33 11.05
CA THR A 201 12.31 34.35 10.82
C THR A 201 11.66 35.71 10.76
#